data_AF-A0A496WCV1-F1
#
_entry.id   AF-A0A496WCV1-F1
#
_cell.length_a   1.000
_cell.length_b   1.000
_cell.length_c   1.000
_cell.angle_alpha   90.00
_cell.angle_beta   90.00
_cell.angle_gamma   90.00
#
_symmetry.space_group_name_H-M   'P 1'
#
loop_
_entity.id
_entity.type
_entity.pdbx_description
1 polymer ?
#
loop_
_entity_poly.entity_id
_entity_poly.type
_entity_poly.pdbx_seq_one_letter_code
_entity_poly.pdbx_strand_id
1 'polypeptide(L)'
;MQSVNGTLSHFANPAAVSGGSYPEHLKAIASLEKSHAAIEVISEWPGYAATPLYSLDQLEQDIGVAKIWYKDESQRFHLKSFKALGGAYAVA
;
A
#
# COMPACT_ATOMS: atom_id res chain seq x y z
N MET A 1 10.50 9.34 23.50
CA MET A 1 9.44 8.32 23.34
C MET A 1 8.26 8.71 24.21
N GLN A 2 7.08 8.91 23.63
CA GLN A 2 5.86 9.02 24.43
C GLN A 2 5.53 7.61 24.94
N SER A 3 5.49 7.42 26.25
CA SER A 3 5.05 6.16 26.84
C SER A 3 3.56 6.02 26.61
N VAL A 4 3.17 5.14 25.70
CA VAL A 4 1.76 4.78 25.51
C VAL A 4 1.39 3.81 26.62
N ASN A 5 0.52 4.24 27.54
CA ASN A 5 -0.05 3.35 28.54
C ASN A 5 -1.09 2.45 27.86
N GLY A 6 -0.71 1.21 27.56
CA GLY A 6 -1.61 0.23 26.96
C GLY A 6 -0.91 -1.10 26.69
N THR A 7 -1.72 -2.14 26.46
CA THR A 7 -1.21 -3.44 26.02
C THR A 7 -1.25 -3.47 24.50
N LEU A 8 -0.09 -3.63 23.86
CA LEU A 8 -0.04 -3.95 22.44
C LEU A 8 -0.55 -5.38 22.24
N SER A 9 -1.64 -5.54 21.49
CA SER A 9 -2.10 -6.84 21.03
C SER A 9 -1.91 -6.94 19.51
N HIS A 10 -1.71 -8.15 19.03
CA HIS A 10 -1.68 -8.44 17.60
C HIS A 10 -2.41 -9.76 17.35
N PHE A 11 -3.03 -9.89 16.18
CA PHE A 11 -3.61 -11.14 15.70
C PHE A 11 -2.86 -11.55 14.44
N ALA A 12 -1.99 -12.56 14.56
CA ALA A 12 -1.44 -13.25 13.40
C ALA A 12 -2.53 -14.12 12.80
N ASN A 13 -2.81 -13.95 11.51
CA ASN A 13 -3.75 -14.82 10.81
C ASN A 13 -3.17 -16.26 10.73
N PRO A 14 -3.74 -17.26 11.42
CA PRO A 14 -3.22 -18.63 11.39
C PRO A 14 -3.43 -19.32 10.04
N ALA A 15 -4.32 -18.79 9.18
CA ALA A 15 -4.55 -19.26 7.83
C ALA A 15 -3.68 -18.53 6.79
N ALA A 16 -2.73 -17.68 7.21
CA ALA A 16 -1.81 -17.04 6.28
C ALA A 16 -0.88 -18.09 5.66
N VAL A 17 -0.99 -18.28 4.35
CA VAL A 17 -0.13 -19.17 3.59
C VAL A 17 0.94 -18.34 2.90
N SER A 18 2.21 -18.65 3.15
CA SER A 18 3.36 -18.06 2.45
C SER A 18 3.97 -19.05 1.46
N GLY A 19 4.55 -18.56 0.37
CA GLY A 19 5.30 -19.38 -0.60
C GLY A 19 4.46 -20.27 -1.54
N GLY A 20 3.13 -20.27 -1.44
CA GLY A 20 2.23 -20.95 -2.37
C GLY A 20 1.83 -20.07 -3.57
N SER A 21 1.28 -20.70 -4.62
CA SER A 21 0.63 -19.96 -5.71
C SER A 21 -0.68 -19.33 -5.21
N TYR A 22 -0.96 -18.09 -5.64
CA TYR A 22 -2.23 -17.43 -5.32
C TYR A 22 -3.40 -18.19 -5.98
N PRO A 23 -4.46 -18.56 -5.25
CA PRO A 23 -5.52 -19.42 -5.77
C PRO A 23 -6.21 -18.84 -7.03
N GLU A 24 -6.41 -19.68 -8.06
CA GLU A 24 -6.98 -19.24 -9.35
C GLU A 24 -8.33 -18.55 -9.21
N HIS A 25 -9.23 -19.07 -8.36
CA HIS A 25 -10.56 -18.49 -8.15
C HIS A 25 -10.49 -17.08 -7.52
N LEU A 26 -9.43 -16.76 -6.77
CA LEU A 26 -9.23 -15.42 -6.19
C LEU A 26 -8.61 -14.43 -7.18
N LYS A 27 -8.01 -14.89 -8.29
CA LYS A 27 -7.49 -13.99 -9.34
C LYS A 27 -8.59 -13.19 -10.02
N ALA A 28 -9.84 -13.66 -9.96
CA ALA A 28 -10.99 -12.87 -10.36
C ALA A 28 -11.12 -11.56 -9.57
N ILE A 29 -10.69 -11.56 -8.29
CA ILE A 29 -10.73 -10.42 -7.38
C ILE A 29 -9.43 -9.62 -7.44
N ALA A 30 -8.28 -10.29 -7.24
CA ALA A 30 -6.97 -9.65 -7.22
C ALA A 30 -6.00 -10.40 -8.16
N SER A 31 -5.55 -9.72 -9.21
CA SER A 31 -4.65 -10.29 -10.22
C SER A 31 -3.58 -9.26 -10.60
N LEU A 32 -2.35 -9.73 -10.78
CA LEU A 32 -1.23 -8.91 -11.26
C LEU A 32 -1.53 -8.31 -12.65
N GLU A 33 -2.13 -9.10 -13.53
CA GLU A 33 -2.52 -8.65 -14.87
C GLU A 33 -3.50 -7.47 -14.78
N LYS A 34 -4.55 -7.59 -13.97
CA LYS A 34 -5.53 -6.51 -13.76
C LYS A 34 -4.90 -5.30 -13.10
N SER A 35 -3.94 -5.50 -12.18
CA SER A 35 -3.19 -4.40 -11.57
C SER A 35 -2.31 -3.66 -12.58
N HIS A 36 -1.67 -4.37 -13.52
CA HIS A 36 -0.87 -3.73 -14.58
C HIS A 36 -1.75 -2.88 -15.48
N ALA A 37 -2.88 -3.41 -15.95
CA ALA A 37 -3.84 -2.65 -16.75
C ALA A 37 -4.34 -1.39 -16.01
N ALA A 38 -4.65 -1.52 -14.71
CA ALA A 38 -5.05 -0.38 -13.91
C ALA A 38 -3.94 0.67 -13.78
N ILE A 39 -2.68 0.25 -13.59
CA ILE A 39 -1.53 1.15 -13.52
C ILE A 39 -1.33 1.90 -14.83
N GLU A 40 -1.40 1.21 -15.97
CA GLU A 40 -1.27 1.82 -17.30
C GLU A 40 -2.30 2.94 -17.47
N VAL A 41 -3.59 2.63 -17.28
CA VAL A 41 -4.69 3.61 -17.40
C VAL A 41 -4.52 4.77 -16.42
N ILE A 42 -4.28 4.49 -15.13
CA ILE A 42 -4.17 5.52 -14.09
C ILE A 42 -2.98 6.45 -14.37
N SER A 43 -1.88 5.90 -14.89
CA SER A 43 -0.65 6.67 -15.15
C SER A 43 -0.80 7.70 -16.27
N GLU A 44 -1.79 7.52 -17.15
CA GLU A 44 -2.13 8.44 -18.23
C GLU A 44 -3.09 9.56 -17.79
N TRP A 45 -3.67 9.49 -16.59
CA TRP A 45 -4.62 10.51 -16.14
C TRP A 45 -3.96 11.88 -15.96
N PRO A 46 -4.68 12.97 -16.30
CA PRO A 46 -4.20 14.32 -16.05
C PRO A 46 -3.84 14.54 -14.58
N GLY A 47 -2.63 15.04 -14.33
CA GLY A 47 -2.14 15.28 -12.97
C GLY A 47 -1.67 14.03 -12.23
N TYR A 48 -1.59 12.87 -12.89
CA TYR A 48 -0.91 11.73 -12.32
C TYR A 48 0.59 12.03 -12.14
N ALA A 49 1.12 11.66 -10.99
CA ALA A 49 2.54 11.59 -10.72
C ALA A 49 2.82 10.41 -9.78
N ALA A 50 4.00 9.79 -9.88
CA ALA A 50 4.45 8.86 -8.87
C ALA A 50 4.63 9.60 -7.55
N THR A 51 3.91 9.16 -6.51
CA THR A 51 4.03 9.71 -5.15
C THR A 51 5.36 9.29 -4.51
N PRO A 52 5.94 10.09 -3.59
CA PRO A 52 7.21 9.77 -2.98
C PRO A 52 7.22 8.46 -2.18
N LEU A 53 8.37 7.80 -2.13
CA LEU A 53 8.68 6.70 -1.23
C LEU A 53 9.87 7.11 -0.37
N TYR A 54 9.63 7.45 0.88
CA TYR A 54 10.68 7.90 1.81
C TYR A 54 11.29 6.72 2.57
N SER A 55 12.61 6.78 2.80
CA SER A 55 13.30 5.93 3.78
C SER A 55 13.24 6.63 5.15
N LEU A 56 12.87 5.92 6.21
CA LEU A 56 12.78 6.48 7.57
C LEU A 56 13.93 5.96 8.45
N ASP A 57 15.17 6.24 8.03
CA ASP A 57 16.38 5.63 8.60
C ASP A 57 16.57 5.84 10.10
N GLN A 58 16.16 7.00 10.63
CA GLN A 58 16.23 7.24 12.08
C GLN A 58 15.22 6.37 12.85
N LEU A 59 14.01 6.25 12.32
CA LEU A 59 12.97 5.45 12.96
C LEU A 59 13.32 3.95 12.96
N GLU A 60 13.96 3.47 11.88
CA GLU A 60 14.48 2.10 11.79
C GLU A 60 15.40 1.75 12.96
N GLN A 61 16.34 2.65 13.27
CA GLN A 61 17.28 2.49 14.39
C GLN A 61 16.57 2.55 15.74
N ASP A 62 15.66 3.50 15.90
CA ASP A 62 14.94 3.72 17.17
C ASP A 62 14.07 2.53 17.57
N ILE A 63 13.49 1.80 16.61
CA ILE A 63 12.61 0.65 16.87
C ILE A 63 13.27 -0.72 16.63
N GLY A 64 14.49 -0.75 16.10
CA GLY A 64 15.27 -1.98 15.89
C GLY A 64 14.78 -2.88 14.75
N VAL A 65 14.33 -2.31 13.63
CA VAL A 65 13.96 -3.06 12.41
C VAL A 65 14.91 -2.77 11.25
N ALA A 66 14.96 -3.67 10.26
CA ALA A 66 15.91 -3.56 9.15
C ALA A 66 15.68 -2.34 8.25
N LYS A 67 14.42 -2.10 7.83
CA LYS A 67 14.02 -0.97 6.98
C LYS A 67 12.56 -0.56 7.19
N ILE A 68 12.28 0.73 7.03
CA ILE A 68 10.94 1.32 7.05
C ILE A 68 10.83 2.26 5.85
N TRP A 69 9.95 1.91 4.93
CA TRP A 69 9.60 2.77 3.81
C TRP A 69 8.21 3.37 4.02
N TYR A 70 8.08 4.67 3.74
CA TYR A 70 6.82 5.39 3.81
C TYR A 70 6.39 5.86 2.43
N LYS A 71 5.32 5.26 1.91
CA LYS A 71 4.70 5.65 0.64
C LYS A 71 3.71 6.79 0.87
N ASP A 72 4.07 7.99 0.43
CA ASP A 72 3.32 9.22 0.72
C ASP A 72 2.19 9.47 -0.29
N GLU A 73 1.06 8.81 -0.06
CA GLU A 73 -0.17 9.02 -0.84
C GLU A 73 -0.94 10.29 -0.45
N SER A 74 -0.43 11.14 0.47
CA SER A 74 -1.07 12.42 0.79
C SER A 74 -1.01 13.40 -0.40
N GLN A 75 -0.05 13.21 -1.29
CA GLN A 75 0.13 14.05 -2.48
C GLN A 75 -0.71 13.57 -3.67
N ARG A 76 -1.30 12.38 -3.59
CA ARG A 76 -2.04 11.75 -4.68
C ARG A 76 -3.19 12.65 -5.16
N PHE A 77 -3.08 13.15 -6.39
CA PHE A 77 -4.05 14.05 -7.03
C PHE A 77 -4.45 15.27 -6.17
N HIS A 78 -3.61 15.67 -5.20
CA HIS A 78 -3.91 16.71 -4.20
C HIS A 78 -5.17 16.46 -3.33
N LEU A 79 -5.67 15.22 -3.30
CA LEU A 79 -6.86 14.81 -2.54
C LEU A 79 -6.55 14.26 -1.14
N LYS A 80 -5.27 14.35 -0.71
CA LYS A 80 -4.81 13.96 0.63
C LYS A 80 -5.03 12.48 1.00
N SER A 81 -5.31 11.62 0.02
CA SER A 81 -5.44 10.18 0.24
C SER A 81 -5.29 9.37 -1.05
N PHE A 82 -5.00 8.08 -0.89
CA PHE A 82 -4.93 7.11 -2.00
C PHE A 82 -6.29 6.81 -2.66
N LYS A 83 -7.41 7.20 -2.04
CA LYS A 83 -8.77 6.82 -2.50
C LYS A 83 -9.15 7.42 -3.85
N ALA A 84 -8.40 8.42 -4.30
CA ALA A 84 -8.50 8.99 -5.64
C ALA A 84 -8.34 7.94 -6.76
N LEU A 85 -7.64 6.82 -6.50
CA LEU A 85 -7.38 5.79 -7.49
C LEU A 85 -8.59 4.89 -7.75
N GLY A 86 -9.06 4.20 -6.70
CA GLY A 86 -10.06 3.14 -6.86
C GLY A 86 -11.43 3.62 -7.34
N GLY A 87 -11.91 4.73 -6.77
CA GLY A 87 -13.21 5.29 -7.15
C GLY A 87 -13.24 5.81 -8.58
N ALA A 88 -12.18 6.50 -9.00
CA ALA A 88 -12.05 7.02 -10.37
C ALA A 88 -11.87 5.89 -11.39
N TYR A 89 -11.07 4.86 -11.07
CA TYR A 89 -10.83 3.74 -11.99
C TYR A 89 -12.09 2.88 -12.16
N ALA A 90 -12.93 2.77 -11.14
CA ALA A 90 -14.18 2.02 -11.23
C ALA A 90 -15.23 2.68 -12.16
N VAL A 91 -15.10 3.98 -12.47
CA VAL A 91 -16.04 4.71 -13.33
C VAL A 91 -15.47 5.09 -14.70
N ALA A 92 -14.15 4.99 -14.89
CA ALA A 92 -13.44 5.28 -16.13
C ALA A 92 -13.72 4.22 -17.20
#